data_AF-A0A022MF27-F1
#
_entry.id   AF-A0A022MF27-F1
#
_cell.length_a   1.000
_cell.length_b   1.000
_cell.length_c   1.000
_cell.angle_alpha   90.00
_cell.angle_beta   90.00
_cell.angle_gamma   90.00
#
_symmetry.space_group_name_H-M   'P 1'
#
loop_
_entity.id
_entity.type
_entity.pdbx_description
1 polymer ?
#
loop_
_entity_poly.entity_id
_entity_poly.type
_entity_poly.pdbx_seq_one_letter_code
_entity_poly.pdbx_strand_id
1 'polypeptide(L)'
;MTVLHLADETEAADLAAFLSRLLHYDRAAAVRLQAAGTALAVFGRPASFEVLAVRAVALAKPYEDGLDATLDVTVSAGELLESIDEKAATGVVPAAVTGPPWAGVLPPRGGWR
;
A
#
# COMPACT_ATOMS: atom_id res chain seq x y z
N MET A 1 2.79 16.21 1.79
CA MET A 1 1.81 15.18 2.22
C MET A 1 1.38 14.50 0.94
N THR A 2 1.82 13.26 0.75
CA THR A 2 1.72 12.56 -0.53
C THR A 2 0.31 11.99 -0.71
N VAL A 3 -0.33 12.27 -1.85
CA VAL A 3 -1.67 11.77 -2.17
C VAL A 3 -1.59 10.77 -3.31
N LEU A 4 -2.15 9.58 -3.08
CA LEU A 4 -2.35 8.56 -4.10
C LEU A 4 -3.66 8.84 -4.82
N HIS A 5 -3.60 8.89 -6.15
CA HIS A 5 -4.79 8.99 -7.00
C HIS A 5 -5.06 7.62 -7.60
N LEU A 6 -6.04 6.91 -7.05
CA LEU A 6 -6.44 5.57 -7.48
C LEU A 6 -7.23 5.68 -8.79
N ALA A 7 -7.21 4.61 -9.60
CA ALA A 7 -7.81 4.66 -10.93
C ALA A 7 -9.32 4.94 -10.89
N ASP A 8 -10.02 4.38 -9.88
CA ASP A 8 -11.45 4.56 -9.66
C ASP A 8 -11.86 4.17 -8.22
N GLU A 9 -13.16 4.29 -7.92
CA GLU A 9 -13.76 3.91 -6.63
C GLU A 9 -13.62 2.41 -6.33
N THR A 10 -13.53 1.56 -7.36
CA THR A 10 -13.40 0.10 -7.18
C THR A 10 -12.00 -0.24 -6.68
N GLU A 11 -10.95 0.35 -7.25
CA GLU A 11 -9.58 0.21 -6.75
C GLU A 11 -9.44 0.73 -5.31
N ALA A 12 -10.16 1.80 -4.97
CA ALA A 12 -10.20 2.33 -3.61
C ALA A 12 -10.87 1.37 -2.62
N ALA A 13 -12.04 0.84 -2.96
CA ALA A 13 -12.75 -0.13 -2.14
C ALA A 13 -11.97 -1.44 -1.99
N ASP A 14 -11.32 -1.92 -3.05
CA ASP A 14 -10.48 -3.12 -3.02
C ASP A 14 -9.28 -2.94 -2.08
N LEU A 15 -8.61 -1.78 -2.13
CA LEU A 15 -7.52 -1.47 -1.23
C LEU A 15 -8.00 -1.38 0.23
N ALA A 16 -9.12 -0.70 0.47
CA ALA A 16 -9.71 -0.60 1.80
C ALA A 16 -10.09 -1.98 2.37
N ALA A 17 -10.65 -2.86 1.53
CA ALA A 17 -10.98 -4.23 1.91
C ALA A 17 -9.74 -5.07 2.24
N PHE A 18 -8.66 -4.92 1.46
CA PHE A 18 -7.38 -5.60 1.72
C PHE A 18 -6.80 -5.17 3.08
N LEU A 19 -6.73 -3.86 3.34
CA LEU A 19 -6.21 -3.32 4.61
C LEU A 19 -7.08 -3.74 5.80
N SER A 20 -8.40 -3.67 5.65
CA SER A 20 -9.36 -4.13 6.67
C SER A 20 -9.13 -5.60 7.04
N ARG A 21 -8.79 -6.44 6.06
CA ARG A 21 -8.51 -7.86 6.29
C ARG A 21 -7.19 -8.09 7.02
N LEU A 22 -6.16 -7.29 6.74
CA LEU A 22 -4.92 -7.32 7.52
C LEU A 22 -5.18 -6.92 8.97
N LEU A 23 -5.91 -5.82 9.17
CA LEU A 23 -6.25 -5.28 10.49
C LEU A 23 -7.17 -6.19 11.31
N HIS A 24 -7.95 -7.03 10.64
CA HIS A 24 -8.73 -8.08 11.29
C HIS A 24 -7.83 -9.11 12.01
N TYR A 25 -6.68 -9.46 11.43
CA TYR A 25 -5.73 -10.40 12.03
C TYR A 25 -4.72 -9.74 12.96
N ASP A 26 -4.31 -8.50 12.66
CA ASP A 26 -3.37 -7.73 13.48
C ASP A 26 -3.72 -6.24 13.44
N ARG A 27 -4.20 -5.70 14.57
CA ARG A 27 -4.57 -4.28 14.70
C ARG A 27 -3.39 -3.32 14.55
N ALA A 28 -2.15 -3.81 14.74
CA ALA A 28 -0.93 -3.04 14.56
C ALA A 28 -0.26 -3.30 13.20
N ALA A 29 -0.99 -3.91 12.25
CA ALA A 29 -0.45 -4.26 10.94
C ALA A 29 0.19 -3.04 10.25
N ALA A 30 1.39 -3.24 9.72
CA ALA A 30 2.04 -2.31 8.80
C ALA A 30 1.99 -2.86 7.38
N VAL A 31 2.00 -1.97 6.40
CA VAL A 31 2.13 -2.32 4.97
C VAL A 31 3.30 -1.59 4.34
N ARG A 32 3.97 -2.25 3.40
CA ARG A 32 5.01 -1.62 2.58
C ARG A 32 4.41 -1.25 1.23
N LEU A 33 4.47 0.03 0.91
CA LEU A 33 3.97 0.62 -0.32
C LEU A 33 5.13 0.77 -1.30
N GLN A 34 4.98 0.23 -2.50
CA GLN A 34 5.93 0.42 -3.58
C GLN A 34 5.21 0.93 -4.83
N ALA A 35 5.48 2.17 -5.24
CA ALA A 35 4.90 2.74 -6.46
C ALA A 35 5.96 2.97 -7.53
N ALA A 36 5.59 2.74 -8.80
CA ALA A 36 6.36 3.15 -9.97
C ALA A 36 5.40 3.31 -11.16
N GLY A 37 5.47 4.44 -11.85
CA GLY A 37 4.48 4.77 -12.89
C GLY A 37 3.06 4.72 -12.30
N THR A 38 2.14 4.07 -13.00
CA THR A 38 0.72 3.97 -12.61
C THR A 38 0.39 2.74 -11.76
N ALA A 39 1.40 2.06 -11.21
CA ALA A 39 1.21 0.86 -10.40
C ALA A 39 1.67 1.10 -8.95
N LEU A 40 0.84 0.70 -8.00
CA LEU A 40 1.14 0.62 -6.58
C LEU A 40 1.05 -0.83 -6.12
N ALA A 41 2.13 -1.36 -5.56
CA ALA A 41 2.13 -2.62 -4.84
C ALA A 41 2.02 -2.36 -3.33
N VAL A 42 1.03 -2.95 -2.68
CA VAL A 42 0.81 -2.88 -1.23
C VAL A 42 1.09 -4.25 -0.64
N PHE A 43 2.22 -4.37 0.05
CA PHE A 43 2.63 -5.62 0.69
C PHE A 43 2.21 -5.63 2.15
N GLY A 44 1.71 -6.76 2.62
CA GLY A 44 1.39 -7.01 4.02
C GLY A 44 1.60 -8.47 4.37
N ARG A 45 1.73 -8.78 5.67
CA ARG A 45 1.85 -10.16 6.16
C ARG A 45 0.80 -10.40 7.23
N PRO A 46 -0.29 -11.13 6.94
CA PRO A 46 -1.22 -11.56 7.97
C PRO A 46 -0.49 -12.40 9.02
N ALA A 47 -0.65 -12.07 10.31
CA ALA A 47 0.04 -12.76 11.40
C ALA A 47 -0.18 -14.29 11.39
N SER A 48 -1.36 -14.73 10.95
CA SER A 48 -1.78 -16.14 11.01
C SER A 48 -1.26 -17.04 9.89
N PHE A 49 -0.68 -16.49 8.81
CA PHE A 49 -0.49 -17.27 7.57
C PHE A 49 0.95 -17.42 7.10
N GLU A 50 1.95 -16.83 7.76
CA GLU A 50 3.37 -16.84 7.32
C GLU A 50 3.64 -16.46 5.85
N VAL A 51 2.64 -15.97 5.12
CA VAL A 51 2.73 -15.56 3.72
C VAL A 51 2.87 -14.05 3.60
N LEU A 52 3.59 -13.63 2.56
CA LEU A 52 3.53 -12.26 2.09
C LEU A 52 2.34 -12.13 1.14
N ALA A 53 1.37 -11.28 1.50
CA ALA A 53 0.27 -10.90 0.64
C ALA A 53 0.63 -9.59 -0.09
N VAL A 54 0.23 -9.49 -1.36
CA VAL A 54 0.37 -8.27 -2.15
C VAL A 54 -0.95 -7.92 -2.79
N ARG A 55 -1.31 -6.64 -2.74
CA ARG A 55 -2.37 -6.06 -3.56
C ARG A 55 -1.75 -5.10 -4.55
N ALA A 56 -1.93 -5.38 -5.84
CA ALA A 56 -1.62 -4.43 -6.90
C ALA A 56 -2.80 -3.48 -7.07
N VAL A 57 -2.54 -2.18 -7.08
CA VAL A 57 -3.53 -1.12 -7.17
C VAL A 57 -3.17 -0.25 -8.37
N ALA A 58 -4.16 0.01 -9.23
CA ALA A 58 -4.00 0.90 -10.36
C ALA A 58 -4.12 2.36 -9.91
N LEU A 59 -3.20 3.21 -10.36
CA LEU A 59 -3.24 4.65 -10.13
C LEU A 59 -3.77 5.37 -11.39
N ALA A 60 -4.58 6.41 -11.19
CA ALA A 60 -5.15 7.24 -12.27
C ALA A 60 -4.08 8.01 -13.05
N LYS A 61 -2.94 8.27 -12.41
CA LYS A 61 -1.77 8.93 -13.00
C LYS A 61 -0.50 8.34 -12.40
N PRO A 62 0.67 8.54 -13.05
CA PRO A 62 1.93 8.15 -12.45
C PRO A 62 2.09 8.71 -11.03
N TYR A 63 2.70 7.92 -10.14
CA TYR A 63 3.09 8.40 -8.83
C TYR A 63 4.09 9.54 -8.97
N GLU A 64 3.79 10.66 -8.32
CA GLU A 64 4.62 11.87 -8.32
C GLU A 64 4.52 12.52 -6.93
N ASP A 65 5.67 12.76 -6.29
CA ASP A 65 5.77 13.57 -5.08
C ASP A 65 6.96 14.55 -5.20
N GLY A 66 6.67 15.78 -5.62
CA GLY A 66 7.72 16.73 -5.97
C GLY A 66 8.55 16.24 -7.16
N LEU A 67 9.81 15.87 -6.91
CA LEU A 67 10.72 15.33 -7.93
C LEU A 67 10.80 13.79 -7.89
N ASP A 68 10.17 13.15 -6.91
CA ASP A 68 10.22 11.70 -6.74
C ASP A 68 9.18 11.02 -7.63
N ALA A 69 9.65 10.09 -8.47
CA ALA A 69 8.83 9.31 -9.40
C ALA A 69 8.56 7.87 -8.92
N THR A 70 9.01 7.54 -7.70
CA THR A 70 8.82 6.23 -7.07
C THR A 70 8.53 6.38 -5.59
N LEU A 71 7.69 5.51 -5.05
CA LEU A 71 7.44 5.38 -3.62
C LEU A 71 8.04 4.06 -3.13
N ASP A 72 8.69 4.07 -1.97
CA ASP A 72 9.03 2.87 -1.22
C ASP A 72 9.04 3.18 0.29
N VAL A 73 7.91 2.98 0.96
CA VAL A 73 7.73 3.34 2.38
C VAL A 73 6.95 2.25 3.11
N THR A 74 7.21 2.11 4.41
CA THR A 74 6.36 1.28 5.29
C THR A 74 5.53 2.19 6.18
N VAL A 75 4.22 1.95 6.23
CA VAL A 75 3.23 2.78 6.94
C VAL A 75 2.30 1.91 7.77
N SER A 76 1.58 2.53 8.70
CA SER A 76 0.46 1.89 9.42
C SER A 76 -0.66 1.54 8.44
N ALA A 77 -1.14 0.29 8.47
CA ALA A 77 -2.29 -0.14 7.66
C ALA A 77 -3.59 0.54 8.11
N GLY A 78 -3.71 0.83 9.41
CA GLY A 78 -4.86 1.51 10.00
C GLY A 78 -4.95 2.97 9.54
N GLU A 79 -3.85 3.72 9.67
CA GLU A 79 -3.82 5.12 9.22
C GLU A 79 -4.02 5.23 7.71
N LEU A 80 -3.46 4.30 6.93
CA LEU A 80 -3.68 4.28 5.49
C LEU A 80 -5.16 4.02 5.17
N LEU A 81 -5.80 3.05 5.84
CA LEU A 81 -7.22 2.75 5.66
C LEU A 81 -8.10 3.95 5.99
N GLU A 82 -7.84 4.63 7.11
CA GLU A 82 -8.59 5.83 7.53
C GLU A 82 -8.45 7.00 6.56
N SER A 83 -7.35 7.03 5.80
CA SER A 83 -7.09 8.09 4.82
C SER A 83 -7.80 7.89 3.47
N ILE A 84 -8.34 6.70 3.19
CA ILE A 84 -8.95 6.40 1.89
C ILE A 84 -10.31 7.08 1.79
N ASP A 85 -10.44 7.96 0.81
CA ASP A 85 -11.73 8.42 0.31
C ASP A 85 -12.11 7.58 -0.90
N GLU A 86 -12.97 6.58 -0.68
CA GLU A 86 -13.43 5.66 -1.73
C GLU A 86 -14.12 6.39 -2.88
N LYS A 87 -14.94 7.42 -2.59
CA LYS A 87 -15.70 8.15 -3.60
C LYS A 87 -14.82 9.08 -4.42
N ALA A 88 -13.83 9.68 -3.78
CA ALA A 88 -12.85 10.52 -4.47
C ALA A 88 -11.75 9.69 -5.16
N ALA A 89 -11.70 8.37 -4.93
CA ALA A 89 -10.63 7.50 -5.37
C ALA A 89 -9.23 8.01 -4.96
N THR A 90 -9.10 8.46 -3.70
CA THR A 90 -7.84 9.00 -3.17
C THR A 90 -7.47 8.39 -1.82
N GLY A 91 -6.18 8.42 -1.50
CA GLY A 91 -5.67 8.08 -0.18
C GLY A 91 -4.41 8.86 0.15
N VAL A 92 -4.22 9.23 1.41
CA VAL A 92 -3.01 9.94 1.86
C VAL A 92 -2.00 8.92 2.34
N VAL A 93 -0.75 9.02 1.90
CA VAL A 93 0.33 8.17 2.43
C VAL A 93 0.65 8.64 3.86
N PRO A 94 0.48 7.79 4.89
CA PRO A 94 0.79 8.17 6.27
C PRO A 94 2.29 8.35 6.49
N ALA A 95 2.65 8.82 7.69
CA ALA A 95 4.04 8.90 8.09
C ALA A 95 4.70 7.50 8.07
N ALA A 96 5.98 7.47 7.69
CA ALA A 96 6.75 6.24 7.71
C ALA A 96 6.91 5.72 9.15
N VAL A 97 6.74 4.42 9.32
CA VAL A 97 6.94 3.71 10.58
C VAL A 97 8.10 2.73 10.46
N THR A 98 8.69 2.35 11.59
CA THR A 98 9.61 1.21 11.63
C THR A 98 8.83 -0.05 11.28
N GLY A 99 9.13 -0.63 10.13
CA GLY A 99 8.44 -1.80 9.62
C GLY A 99 8.79 -3.09 10.37
N PRO A 100 7.90 -4.09 10.36
CA PRO A 100 8.19 -5.43 10.86
C PRO A 100 9.34 -6.09 10.05
N PRO A 101 10.02 -7.12 10.60
CA PRO A 101 11.20 -7.72 9.96
C PRO A 101 11.00 -8.19 8.51
N TRP A 102 9.78 -8.64 8.16
CA TRP A 102 9.47 -9.09 6.80
C TRP A 102 9.52 -7.96 5.77
N ALA A 103 9.36 -6.69 6.18
CA ALA A 103 9.33 -5.56 5.26
C ALA A 103 10.65 -5.41 4.50
N GLY A 104 11.76 -5.92 5.03
CA GLY A 104 13.07 -5.95 4.34
C GLY A 104 13.25 -7.11 3.35
N VAL A 105 12.27 -8.02 3.22
CA VAL A 105 12.39 -9.27 2.45
C VAL A 105 11.29 -9.34 1.38
N LEU A 106 11.25 -8.33 0.50
CA LEU A 106 10.31 -8.29 -0.61
C LEU A 106 10.86 -9.03 -1.85
N PRO A 107 9.98 -9.61 -2.68
CA PRO A 107 10.38 -10.17 -3.96
C PRO A 107 10.98 -9.10 -4.89
N PRO A 108 11.82 -9.48 -5.86
CA PRO A 108 12.39 -8.53 -6.79
C PRO A 108 11.30 -7.85 -7.64
N ARG A 109 11.49 -6.57 -7.97
CA ARG A 109 10.54 -5.79 -8.78
C ARG A 109 10.44 -6.27 -10.23
N GLY A 110 11.37 -7.10 -10.68
CA GLY A 110 11.46 -7.65 -12.03
C GLY A 110 12.55 -8.71 -12.11
N GLY A 111 12.84 -9.21 -13.32
CA GLY A 111 13.94 -10.17 -13.53
C GLY A 111 13.69 -11.54 -12.90
N TRP A 112 12.43 -11.91 -12.69
CA TRP A 112 12.01 -13.25 -12.27
C TRP A 112 12.52 -14.28 -13.31
N ARG A 113 13.18 -15.33 -12.84
CA ARG A 113 13.75 -16.42 -13.64
C ARG A 113 13.40 -17.75 -13.04
#